data_AF-A0A9D5BX90-F1
#
_entry.id   AF-A0A9D5BX90-F1
#
_cell.length_a   1.000
_cell.length_b   1.000
_cell.length_c   1.000
_cell.angle_alpha   90.00
_cell.angle_beta   90.00
_cell.angle_gamma   90.00
#
_symmetry.space_group_name_H-M   'P 1'
#
loop_
_entity.id
_entity.type
_entity.pdbx_description
1 polymer ?
#
loop_
_entity_poly.entity_id
_entity_poly.type
_entity_poly.pdbx_seq_one_letter_code
_entity_poly.pdbx_strand_id
1 'polypeptide(L)' 'MVELTENVKELINSSATVKIVGNTPDDPRQRKPNITKAKELLRWEPKVKLRDGLPLMEEDFCLRLGVPKNA' A
#
# COMPACT_ATOMS: atom_id res chain seq x y z
N MET A 1 -1.77 -6.83 -6.76
CA MET A 1 -1.20 -7.40 -5.52
C MET A 1 0.30 -7.63 -5.64
N VAL A 2 0.78 -8.37 -6.65
CA VAL A 2 2.23 -8.58 -6.86
C VAL A 2 3.03 -7.28 -6.82
N GLU A 3 2.65 -6.28 -7.62
CA GLU A 3 3.33 -4.96 -7.65
C GLU A 3 3.40 -4.30 -6.26
N LEU A 4 2.30 -4.31 -5.51
CA LEU A 4 2.26 -3.74 -4.16
C LEU A 4 3.18 -4.51 -3.21
N THR A 5 3.18 -5.85 -3.29
CA THR A 5 4.06 -6.71 -2.50
C THR A 5 5.53 -6.41 -2.77
N GLU A 6 5.93 -6.23 -4.03
CA GLU A 6 7.31 -5.87 -4.38
C GLU A 6 7.70 -4.49 -3.85
N ASN A 7 6.85 -3.46 -3.97
CA ASN A 7 7.15 -2.13 -3.42
C ASN A 7 7.29 -2.17 -1.88
N VAL A 8 6.44 -2.94 -1.18
CA VAL A 8 6.52 -3.09 0.28
C VAL A 8 7.77 -3.86 0.69
N LYS A 9 8.10 -4.93 -0.04
CA LYS A 9 9.31 -5.73 0.20
C LYS A 9 10.57 -4.89 0.01
N GLU A 10 10.65 -4.14 -1.08
CA GLU A 10 11.77 -3.22 -1.35
C GLU A 10 11.92 -2.17 -0.25
N LEU A 11 10.81 -1.62 0.25
CA LEU A 11 10.83 -0.59 1.28
C LEU A 11 11.23 -1.12 2.66
N ILE A 12 10.63 -2.23 3.11
CA ILE A 12 10.76 -2.70 4.50
C ILE A 12 11.94 -3.67 4.67
N ASN A 13 11.99 -4.71 3.84
CA ASN A 13 13.04 -5.72 3.91
C ASN A 13 13.12 -6.51 2.59
N SER A 14 14.14 -6.21 1.79
CA SER A 14 14.38 -6.83 0.49
C SER A 14 14.66 -8.34 0.57
N SER A 15 15.05 -8.87 1.73
CA SER A 15 15.27 -10.30 1.96
C SER A 15 14.00 -11.05 2.39
N ALA A 16 12.86 -10.38 2.55
CA ALA A 16 11.63 -11.02 2.97
C ALA A 16 11.14 -12.05 1.94
N THR A 17 10.69 -13.20 2.43
CA THR A 17 10.11 -14.26 1.60
C THR A 17 8.63 -13.99 1.37
N VAL A 18 8.20 -13.99 0.10
CA VAL A 18 6.80 -13.81 -0.29
C VAL A 18 6.15 -15.18 -0.48
N LYS A 19 5.03 -15.43 0.21
CA LYS A 19 4.23 -16.64 0.06
C LYS A 19 2.86 -16.28 -0.53
N ILE A 20 2.53 -16.88 -1.68
CA ILE A 20 1.22 -16.74 -2.31
C ILE A 20 0.29 -17.81 -1.72
N VAL A 21 -0.86 -17.40 -1.22
CA VAL A 21 -1.92 -18.28 -0.70
C VAL A 21 -3.22 -18.03 -1.48
N GLY A 22 -4.13 -18.99 -1.46
CA GLY A 22 -5.42 -18.85 -2.13
C GLY A 22 -6.25 -17.70 -1.55
N ASN A 23 -6.98 -16.99 -2.41
CA ASN A 23 -7.93 -15.96 -1.97
C ASN A 23 -9.08 -16.58 -1.17
N THR A 24 -9.70 -15.77 -0.30
CA THR A 24 -11.00 -16.13 0.26
C THR A 24 -12.07 -16.16 -0.84
N PRO A 25 -13.13 -16.96 -0.70
CA PRO A 25 -14.17 -17.09 -1.73
C PRO A 25 -14.86 -15.77 -2.10
N ASP A 26 -15.00 -14.86 -1.15
CA ASP A 26 -15.78 -13.62 -1.30
C ASP A 26 -14.95 -12.40 -1.71
N ASP A 27 -13.62 -12.53 -1.79
CA ASP A 27 -12.75 -11.40 -2.12
C ASP A 27 -12.68 -11.15 -3.65
N PRO A 28 -13.15 -9.99 -4.14
CA PRO A 28 -13.00 -9.65 -5.55
C PRO A 28 -11.52 -9.48 -5.89
N ARG A 29 -11.09 -10.12 -6.99
CA ARG A 29 -9.69 -10.15 -7.43
C ARG A 29 -9.07 -8.76 -7.67
N GLN A 30 -9.89 -7.78 -8.08
CA GLN A 30 -9.42 -6.42 -8.35
C GLN A 30 -10.51 -5.40 -8.03
N ARG A 31 -10.10 -4.26 -7.47
CA ARG A 31 -10.95 -3.08 -7.26
C ARG A 31 -10.29 -1.88 -7.94
N LYS A 32 -11.06 -1.15 -8.74
CA LYS A 32 -10.62 0.09 -9.41
C LYS A 32 -11.77 1.09 -9.44
N PRO A 33 -11.89 1.99 -8.45
CA PRO A 33 -13.00 2.94 -8.41
C PRO A 33 -12.87 3.97 -9.53
N ASN A 34 -13.98 4.27 -10.21
CA ASN A 34 -14.09 5.44 -11.06
C ASN A 34 -14.33 6.67 -10.17
N ILE A 35 -13.40 7.63 -10.20
CA ILE A 35 -13.42 8.84 -9.36
C ILE A 35 -13.88 10.10 -10.10
N THR A 36 -14.38 9.99 -11.34
CA THR A 36 -14.82 11.15 -12.16
C THR A 36 -15.77 12.07 -11.41
N LYS A 37 -16.78 11.52 -10.71
CA LYS A 37 -17.73 12.33 -9.93
C LYS A 37 -17.05 13.15 -8.83
N ALA A 38 -16.06 12.59 -8.14
CA ALA A 38 -15.34 13.31 -7.08
C ALA A 38 -14.47 14.44 -7.67
N LYS A 39 -13.87 14.21 -8.84
CA LYS A 39 -13.13 15.25 -9.56
C LYS A 39 -14.02 16.40 -10.01
N GLU A 40 -15.17 16.09 -10.61
CA GLU A 40 -16.07 17.11 -11.17
C GLU A 40 -16.81 17.90 -10.10
N LEU A 41 -17.38 17.21 -9.11
CA LEU A 41 -18.26 17.83 -8.11
C LEU A 41 -17.49 18.42 -6.93
N LEU A 42 -16.42 17.74 -6.50
CA LEU A 42 -15.68 18.10 -5.29
C LEU A 42 -14.33 18.73 -5.60
N ARG A 43 -13.92 18.76 -6.87
CA ARG A 43 -12.57 19.17 -7.29
C ARG A 43 -11.49 18.40 -6.52
N TRP A 44 -11.79 17.13 -6.22
CA TRP A 44 -10.96 16.29 -5.38
C TRP A 44 -10.36 15.15 -6.18
N GLU A 45 -9.08 14.89 -5.93
CA GLU A 45 -8.38 13.69 -6.37
C GLU A 45 -7.26 13.32 -5.38
N PRO A 46 -6.79 12.05 -5.38
CA PRO A 46 -5.64 11.65 -4.58
C PRO A 46 -4.39 12.43 -4.97
N LYS A 47 -3.74 13.05 -3.98
CA LYS A 47 -2.53 13.87 -4.18
C LYS A 47 -1.23 13.12 -3.90
N VAL A 48 -1.32 12.05 -3.11
CA VAL A 48 -0.16 11.26 -2.67
C VAL A 48 -0.06 10.02 -3.55
N LYS A 49 1.08 9.84 -4.22
CA LYS A 49 1.34 8.62 -4.99
C LYS A 49 1.71 7.49 -4.03
N LEU A 50 1.53 6.23 -4.48
CA LEU A 50 1.84 5.05 -3.67
C LEU A 50 3.28 5.07 -3.12
N ARG A 51 4.27 5.36 -3.97
CA ARG A 51 5.69 5.41 -3.59
C ARG A 51 6.02 6.50 -2.57
N ASP A 52 5.26 7.60 -2.58
CA ASP A 52 5.45 8.70 -1.63
C ASP A 52 4.75 8.40 -0.29
N GLY A 53 3.62 7.69 -0.33
CA GLY A 53 2.83 7.36 0.85
C GLY A 53 3.34 6.16 1.65
N LEU A 54 3.94 5.16 0.99
CA LEU A 54 4.44 3.96 1.67
C LEU A 54 5.50 4.24 2.75
N PRO A 55 6.49 5.14 2.54
CA PRO A 55 7.47 5.49 3.59
C PRO A 55 6.84 6.19 4.81
N LEU A 56 5.78 6.98 4.61
CA LEU A 56 5.05 7.64 5.70
C LEU A 56 4.28 6.61 6.53
N MET A 57 3.69 5.62 5.85
CA MET A 57 3.02 4.49 6.50
C MET A 57 4.03 3.69 7.33
N GLU A 58 5.17 3.32 6.75
CA GLU A 58 6.24 2.59 7.42
C GLU A 58 6.71 3.30 8.70
N GLU A 59 7.04 4.59 8.60
CA GLU A 59 7.50 5.40 9.73
C GLU A 59 6.50 5.41 10.88
N ASP A 60 5.22 5.59 10.56
CA ASP A 60 4.16 5.57 11.55
C ASP A 60 3.98 4.18 12.18
N PHE A 61 4.15 3.07 11.43
CA PHE A 61 4.18 1.72 12.01
C PHE A 61 5.38 1.51 12.94
N CYS A 62 6.58 1.95 12.54
CA CYS A 62 7.77 1.92 13.39
C CYS A 62 7.54 2.63 14.72
N LEU A 63 6.95 3.83 14.69
CA LEU A 63 6.60 4.60 15.88
C LEU A 63 5.60 3.87 16.76
N ARG A 64 4.51 3.36 16.18
CA ARG A 64 3.43 2.68 16.93
C ARG A 64 3.89 1.35 17.54
N LEU A 65 4.82 0.66 16.89
CA LEU A 65 5.36 -0.63 17.35
C LEU A 65 6.62 -0.46 18.22
N GLY A 66 7.18 0.74 18.33
CA GLY A 66 8.44 0.98 19.04
C GLY A 66 9.66 0.30 18.40
N VAL A 67 9.61 0.08 17.08
CA VAL A 67 10.69 -0.58 16.32
C VAL A 67 11.49 0.50 15.57
N PRO A 68 12.83 0.48 15.62
CA PRO A 68 13.64 1.44 14.89
C PRO A 68 13.45 1.29 13.38
N LYS A 69 13.49 2.42 12.67
CA LYS A 69 13.54 2.42 11.20
C LYS A 69 14.95 1.98 10.78
N ASN A 70 15.05 0.74 10.28
CA ASN A 70 16.25 0.04 9.84
C ASN A 70 17.20 -0.46 10.95
N ALA A 71 17.31 -1.78 11.07
CA ALA A 71 18.50 -2.51 11.47
C ALA A 71 19.00 -3.30 10.25
#